data_AF-A0A8H3EAV9-F1
#
_entry.id   AF-A0A8H3EAV9-F1
#
_cell.length_a   1.000
_cell.length_b   1.000
_cell.length_c   1.000
_cell.angle_alpha   90.00
_cell.angle_beta   90.00
_cell.angle_gamma   90.00
#
_symmetry.space_group_name_H-M   'P 1'
#
loop_
_entity.id
_entity.type
_entity.pdbx_description
1 polymer ?
#
loop_
_entity_poly.entity_id
_entity_poly.type
_entity_poly.pdbx_seq_one_letter_code
_entity_poly.pdbx_strand_id
1 'polypeptide(L)'
;DLDYSIKLPNEPVTIDGLAALSEKTKFGELQASARKITLETFATDESASVQATMYKMSQQFIADNATANSISYRLPNKHYIPVPLDYIGLANTKPKDAEVFCPVEAPSGYISATVSRA
;
A
#
# COMPACT_ATOMS: atom_id res chain seq x y z
N ASP A 1 -6.88 0.97 -1.81
CA ASP A 1 -7.18 0.29 -3.08
C ASP A 1 -5.84 -0.03 -3.76
N LEU A 2 -5.74 -1.20 -4.40
CA LEU A 2 -4.49 -1.76 -4.92
C LEU A 2 -4.79 -2.63 -6.14
N ASP A 3 -4.08 -2.36 -7.25
CA ASP A 3 -4.03 -3.21 -8.44
C ASP A 3 -2.59 -3.47 -8.86
N TYR A 4 -2.34 -4.56 -9.58
CA TYR A 4 -1.05 -4.83 -10.22
C TYR A 4 -1.26 -5.44 -11.60
N SER A 5 -0.31 -5.20 -12.49
CA SER A 5 -0.31 -5.77 -13.84
C SER A 5 0.72 -6.87 -13.96
N ILE A 6 0.41 -7.85 -14.82
CA ILE A 6 1.33 -8.89 -15.24
C ILE A 6 1.63 -8.69 -16.72
N LYS A 7 2.85 -9.03 -17.15
CA LYS A 7 3.17 -9.05 -18.57
C LYS A 7 2.71 -10.37 -19.18
N LEU A 8 1.81 -10.32 -20.16
CA LEU A 8 1.39 -11.50 -20.89
C LEU A 8 2.53 -12.03 -21.78
N PRO A 9 2.53 -13.34 -22.11
CA PRO A 9 3.42 -13.89 -23.11
C PRO A 9 3.27 -13.16 -24.45
N ASN A 10 4.34 -13.12 -25.24
CA ASN A 10 4.30 -12.58 -26.61
C ASN A 10 3.65 -13.57 -27.61
N GLU A 11 3.24 -14.75 -27.14
CA GLU A 11 2.59 -15.79 -27.92
C GLU A 11 1.05 -15.72 -27.75
N PRO A 12 0.27 -16.23 -28.72
CA PRO A 12 -1.19 -16.24 -28.62
C PRO A 12 -1.66 -16.97 -27.35
N VAL A 13 -2.51 -16.30 -26.56
CA VAL A 13 -3.17 -16.93 -25.42
C VAL A 13 -4.31 -17.80 -25.94
N THR A 14 -4.16 -19.12 -25.84
CA THR A 14 -5.19 -20.11 -26.20
C THR A 14 -5.89 -20.62 -24.94
N ILE A 15 -7.09 -21.19 -25.10
CA ILE A 15 -7.85 -21.79 -24.00
C ILE A 15 -7.02 -22.92 -23.34
N ASP A 16 -6.38 -23.75 -24.15
CA ASP A 16 -5.54 -24.86 -23.67
C ASP A 16 -4.28 -24.37 -22.93
N GLY A 17 -3.80 -23.17 -23.25
CA GLY A 17 -2.63 -22.55 -22.61
C GLY A 17 -2.94 -21.85 -21.28
N LEU A 18 -4.22 -21.74 -20.88
CA LEU A 18 -4.60 -20.96 -19.70
C LEU A 18 -4.06 -21.56 -18.39
N ALA A 19 -4.03 -22.89 -18.28
CA ALA A 19 -3.47 -23.58 -17.12
C ALA A 19 -1.97 -23.28 -16.96
N ALA A 20 -1.21 -23.37 -18.07
CA ALA A 20 0.21 -23.04 -18.09
C ALA A 20 0.48 -21.57 -17.78
N LEU A 21 -0.37 -20.65 -18.27
CA LEU A 21 -0.28 -19.23 -17.92
C LEU A 21 -0.51 -19.00 -16.42
N SER A 22 -1.47 -19.70 -15.81
CA SER A 22 -1.74 -19.64 -14.38
C SER A 22 -0.55 -20.14 -13.55
N GLU A 23 0.02 -21.29 -13.91
CA GLU A 23 1.19 -21.86 -13.23
C GLU A 23 2.45 -20.99 -13.38
N LYS A 24 2.63 -20.35 -14.53
CA LYS A 24 3.75 -19.43 -14.75
C LYS A 24 3.58 -18.12 -13.96
N THR A 25 2.36 -17.60 -13.92
CA THR A 25 2.07 -16.29 -13.32
C THR A 25 1.95 -16.36 -11.79
N LYS A 26 1.45 -17.49 -11.26
CA LYS A 26 1.22 -17.73 -9.83
C LYS A 26 0.36 -16.64 -9.18
N PHE A 27 -0.83 -16.41 -9.71
CA PHE A 27 -1.74 -15.35 -9.25
C PHE A 27 -1.98 -15.33 -7.73
N GLY A 28 -2.14 -16.51 -7.11
CA GLY A 28 -2.32 -16.62 -5.66
C GLY A 28 -1.10 -16.20 -4.86
N GLU A 29 0.11 -16.51 -5.34
CA GLU A 29 1.37 -16.09 -4.71
C GLU A 29 1.55 -14.58 -4.84
N LEU A 30 1.23 -14.00 -6.01
CA LEU A 30 1.25 -12.54 -6.22
C LEU A 30 0.33 -11.81 -5.24
N GLN A 31 -0.90 -12.31 -5.06
CA GLN A 31 -1.86 -11.71 -4.14
C GLN A 31 -1.36 -11.78 -2.70
N ALA A 32 -0.86 -12.94 -2.28
CA ALA A 32 -0.33 -13.14 -0.94
C ALA A 32 0.89 -12.25 -0.68
N SER A 33 1.76 -12.11 -1.68
CA SER A 33 2.96 -11.26 -1.65
C SER A 33 2.60 -9.78 -1.52
N ALA A 34 1.69 -9.27 -2.36
CA ALA A 34 1.21 -7.88 -2.26
C ALA A 34 0.65 -7.57 -0.88
N ARG A 35 -0.18 -8.46 -0.33
CA ARG A 35 -0.76 -8.31 1.01
C ARG A 35 0.31 -8.32 2.10
N LYS A 36 1.23 -9.28 2.05
CA LYS A 36 2.31 -9.43 3.04
C LYS A 36 3.18 -8.18 3.07
N ILE A 37 3.71 -7.77 1.92
CA ILE A 37 4.58 -6.60 1.79
C ILE A 37 3.86 -5.33 2.26
N THR A 38 2.60 -5.13 1.85
CA THR A 38 1.82 -3.97 2.32
C THR A 38 1.75 -3.92 3.85
N LEU A 39 1.39 -5.03 4.49
CA LEU A 39 1.20 -5.04 5.94
C LEU A 39 2.53 -4.92 6.70
N GLU A 40 3.56 -5.62 6.25
CA GLU A 40 4.88 -5.60 6.90
C GLU A 40 5.55 -4.24 6.76
N THR A 41 5.61 -3.66 5.55
CA THR A 41 6.20 -2.33 5.35
C THR A 41 5.39 -1.26 6.10
N PHE A 42 4.05 -1.33 6.09
CA PHE A 42 3.23 -0.34 6.83
C PHE A 42 3.51 -0.38 8.33
N ALA A 43 3.67 -1.57 8.91
CA ALA A 43 3.86 -1.74 10.34
C ALA A 43 5.28 -1.42 10.81
N THR A 44 6.28 -1.57 9.94
CA THR A 44 7.69 -1.51 10.33
C THR A 44 8.45 -0.31 9.79
N ASP A 45 7.93 0.40 8.78
CA ASP A 45 8.61 1.57 8.23
C ASP A 45 8.48 2.78 9.15
N GLU A 46 9.60 3.45 9.42
CA GLU A 46 9.60 4.79 10.00
C GLU A 46 9.19 5.79 8.90
N SER A 47 7.87 5.96 8.78
CA SER A 47 7.24 6.54 7.61
C SER A 47 7.44 8.07 7.54
N ALA A 48 8.32 8.53 6.64
CA ALA A 48 8.49 9.95 6.34
C ALA A 48 7.26 10.61 5.69
N SER A 49 6.49 9.84 4.91
CA SER A 49 5.22 10.27 4.28
C SER A 49 4.48 9.06 3.70
N VAL A 50 3.18 9.22 3.42
CA VAL A 50 2.39 8.19 2.72
C VAL A 50 3.05 7.83 1.37
N GLN A 51 3.58 8.84 0.66
CA GLN A 51 4.27 8.70 -0.62
C GLN A 51 5.53 7.82 -0.51
N ALA A 52 6.38 8.08 0.48
CA ALA A 52 7.62 7.34 0.65
C ALA A 52 7.35 5.87 1.01
N THR A 53 6.41 5.64 1.93
CA THR A 53 6.03 4.30 2.38
C THR A 53 5.37 3.50 1.26
N MET A 54 4.45 4.11 0.49
CA MET A 54 3.84 3.41 -0.67
C MET A 54 4.86 3.10 -1.75
N TYR A 55 5.87 3.95 -1.94
CA TYR A 55 6.91 3.71 -2.92
C TYR A 55 7.79 2.53 -2.50
N LYS A 56 8.19 2.45 -1.23
CA LYS A 56 8.91 1.29 -0.67
C LYS A 56 8.15 -0.02 -0.85
N MET A 57 6.85 -0.04 -0.50
CA MET A 57 5.98 -1.21 -0.72
C MET A 57 5.98 -1.63 -2.19
N SER A 58 5.87 -0.64 -3.09
CA SER A 58 5.81 -0.88 -4.52
C SER A 58 7.13 -1.42 -5.08
N GLN A 59 8.26 -0.85 -4.65
CA GLN A 59 9.58 -1.33 -5.04
C GLN A 59 9.82 -2.76 -4.59
N GLN A 60 9.49 -3.10 -3.34
CA GLN A 60 9.65 -4.45 -2.82
C GLN A 60 8.75 -5.45 -3.54
N PHE A 61 7.49 -5.11 -3.79
CA PHE A 61 6.59 -5.96 -4.56
C PHE A 61 7.13 -6.25 -5.97
N ILE A 62 7.61 -5.22 -6.67
CA ILE A 62 8.19 -5.40 -7.99
C ILE A 62 9.47 -6.24 -7.92
N ALA A 63 10.35 -6.01 -6.94
CA ALA A 63 11.57 -6.80 -6.79
C ALA A 63 11.29 -8.30 -6.54
N ASP A 64 10.36 -8.61 -5.65
CA ASP A 64 10.10 -9.99 -5.19
C ASP A 64 9.25 -10.80 -6.18
N ASN A 65 8.51 -10.15 -7.08
CA ASN A 65 7.51 -10.80 -7.93
C ASN A 65 7.83 -10.60 -9.43
N ALA A 66 8.78 -11.38 -9.97
CA ALA A 66 9.30 -11.20 -11.34
C ALA A 66 8.22 -11.13 -12.46
N THR A 67 7.07 -11.78 -12.29
CA THR A 67 5.96 -11.78 -13.27
C THR A 67 5.11 -10.50 -13.23
N ALA A 68 5.16 -9.73 -12.15
CA ALA A 68 4.49 -8.44 -12.04
C ALA A 68 5.26 -7.37 -12.81
N ASN A 69 4.54 -6.55 -13.58
CA ASN A 69 5.10 -5.45 -14.36
C ASN A 69 4.93 -4.09 -13.67
N SER A 70 3.77 -3.86 -13.04
CA SER A 70 3.48 -2.66 -12.27
C SER A 70 2.58 -2.95 -11.08
N ILE A 71 2.57 -2.03 -10.12
CA ILE A 71 1.63 -1.99 -9.00
C ILE A 71 1.16 -0.56 -8.79
N SER A 72 -0.13 -0.38 -8.52
CA SER A 72 -0.77 0.90 -8.26
C SER A 72 -1.38 0.92 -6.87
N TYR A 73 -1.06 1.94 -6.08
CA TYR A 73 -1.67 2.19 -4.78
C TYR A 73 -2.53 3.46 -4.82
N ARG A 74 -3.64 3.40 -4.09
CA ARG A 74 -4.55 4.52 -3.83
C ARG A 74 -4.88 4.53 -2.34
N LEU A 75 -4.24 5.43 -1.60
CA LEU A 75 -4.22 5.48 -0.15
C LEU A 75 -4.77 6.82 0.37
N PRO A 76 -5.97 6.82 0.99
CA PRO A 76 -6.44 7.99 1.73
C PRO A 76 -5.66 8.12 3.05
N ASN A 77 -5.24 9.33 3.39
CA ASN A 77 -4.71 9.65 4.70
C ASN A 77 -5.88 9.99 5.65
N LYS A 78 -6.27 9.02 6.48
CA LYS A 78 -7.33 9.21 7.48
C LYS A 78 -6.76 9.96 8.68
N HIS A 79 -7.23 11.19 8.90
CA HIS A 79 -6.68 12.08 9.92
C HIS A 79 -7.23 11.75 11.32
N TYR A 80 -6.32 11.71 12.29
CA TYR A 80 -6.61 11.66 13.73
C TYR A 80 -5.97 12.88 14.37
N ILE A 81 -6.79 13.82 14.83
CA ILE A 81 -6.32 15.12 15.34
C ILE A 81 -6.38 15.10 16.88
N PRO A 82 -5.29 15.43 17.60
CA PRO A 82 -5.32 15.50 19.07
C PRO A 82 -6.34 16.53 19.56
N VAL A 83 -7.13 16.17 20.59
CA VAL A 83 -8.12 17.08 21.18
C VAL A 83 -7.45 17.95 22.26
N PRO A 84 -7.54 19.29 22.23
CA PRO A 84 -7.04 20.11 23.32
C PRO A 84 -7.89 19.90 24.59
N LEU A 85 -7.25 19.56 25.72
CA LEU A 85 -7.90 19.32 27.03
C LEU A 85 -7.40 20.30 28.11
N ASP A 86 -6.74 21.38 27.70
CA ASP A 86 -6.22 22.42 28.59
C ASP A 86 -7.31 23.15 29.38
N TYR A 87 -8.53 23.19 28.84
CA TYR A 87 -9.71 23.74 29.52
C TYR A 87 -10.10 22.97 30.81
N ILE A 88 -9.63 21.74 30.99
CA ILE A 88 -9.75 20.95 32.24
C ILE A 88 -8.38 20.70 32.91
N GLY A 89 -7.33 21.41 32.48
CA GLY A 89 -5.99 21.29 33.06
C GLY A 89 -5.20 20.06 32.66
N LEU A 90 -5.58 19.36 31.58
CA LEU A 90 -4.87 18.17 31.08
C LEU A 90 -4.07 18.45 29.80
N ALA A 91 -2.89 17.85 29.68
CA ALA A 91 -2.07 17.92 28.47
C ALA A 91 -2.48 16.83 27.49
N ASN A 92 -2.72 17.18 26.21
CA ASN A 92 -3.10 16.20 25.17
C ASN A 92 -2.72 16.63 23.73
N THR A 93 -1.93 17.69 23.54
CA THR A 93 -1.64 18.25 22.19
C THR A 93 -0.24 17.97 21.66
N LYS A 94 0.73 17.68 22.54
CA LYS A 94 2.10 17.35 22.13
C LYS A 94 2.18 15.86 21.78
N PRO A 95 3.03 15.44 20.80
CA PRO A 95 3.12 14.03 20.41
C PRO A 95 3.37 13.05 21.56
N LYS A 96 4.14 13.45 22.57
CA LYS A 96 4.43 12.61 23.75
C LYS A 96 3.30 12.52 24.78
N ASP A 97 2.32 13.42 24.72
CA ASP A 97 1.25 13.57 25.72
C ASP A 97 -0.14 13.27 25.11
N ALA A 98 -0.25 13.12 23.79
CA ALA A 98 -1.52 12.96 23.09
C ALA A 98 -2.05 11.53 23.18
N GLU A 99 -3.17 11.36 23.88
CA GLU A 99 -3.86 10.08 24.09
C GLU A 99 -5.29 10.10 23.53
N VAL A 100 -5.96 11.26 23.53
CA VAL A 100 -7.32 11.43 22.99
C VAL A 100 -7.29 12.11 21.62
N PHE A 101 -7.85 11.44 20.61
CA PHE A 101 -7.88 11.92 19.23
C PHE A 101 -9.31 11.99 18.69
N CYS A 102 -9.57 12.95 17.82
CA CYS A 102 -10.78 13.06 17.03
C CYS A 102 -10.53 12.52 15.61
N PRO A 103 -11.15 11.38 15.23
CA PRO A 103 -11.14 10.91 13.84
C PRO A 103 -11.96 11.86 12.96
N VAL A 104 -11.41 12.29 11.83
CA VAL A 104 -12.10 13.17 10.89
C VAL A 104 -12.49 12.38 9.65
N GLU A 105 -13.77 12.45 9.26
CA GLU A 105 -14.29 11.76 8.07
C GLU A 105 -13.87 12.47 6.77
N ALA A 106 -13.92 13.81 6.75
CA ALA A 106 -13.54 14.64 5.62
C ALA A 106 -13.07 16.04 6.06
N PRO A 107 -12.16 16.70 5.31
CA PRO A 107 -11.47 16.19 4.12
C PRO A 107 -10.37 15.19 4.47
N SER A 108 -9.95 14.39 3.48
CA SER A 108 -8.76 13.52 3.61
C SER A 108 -7.83 13.71 2.42
N GLY A 109 -6.52 13.66 2.69
CA GLY A 109 -5.54 13.59 1.60
C GLY A 109 -5.72 12.28 0.83
N TYR A 110 -5.62 12.32 -0.50
CA TYR A 110 -5.72 11.13 -1.35
C TYR A 110 -4.43 10.98 -2.18
N ILE A 111 -3.62 9.99 -1.83
CA ILE A 111 -2.31 9.77 -2.46
C ILE A 111 -2.42 8.57 -3.39
N SER A 112 -1.99 8.74 -4.64
CA SER A 112 -1.92 7.67 -5.62
C SER A 112 -0.58 7.64 -6.33
N ALA A 113 -0.12 6.42 -6.64
CA ALA A 113 1.06 6.20 -7.48
C ALA A 113 0.98 4.85 -8.18
N THR A 114 1.54 4.78 -9.38
CA THR A 114 1.82 3.52 -10.08
C THR A 114 3.32 3.42 -10.28
N VAL A 115 3.90 2.30 -9.85
CA VAL A 115 5.33 2.00 -10.03
C VAL A 115 5.43 0.79 -10.95
N SER A 116 6.26 0.92 -11.99
CA SER A 116 6.56 -0.16 -12.93
C SER A 116 8.04 -0.48 -12.95
N ARG A 117 8.39 -1.64 -13.50
CA ARG A 117 9.78 -1.91 -13.89
C ARG A 117 10.24 -0.88 -14.94
N ALA A 118 11.53 -0.57 -14.92
CA ALA A 118 12.21 0.21 -15.95
C ALA A 118 12.34 -0.59 -17.25
#